data_AF-A0A1V4GXX9-F1
#
_entry.id   AF-A0A1V4GXX9-F1
#
_cell.length_a   1.000
_cell.length_b   1.000
_cell.length_c   1.000
_cell.angle_alpha   90.00
_cell.angle_beta   90.00
_cell.angle_gamma   90.00
#
_symmetry.space_group_name_H-M   'P 1'
#
loop_
_entity.id
_entity.type
_entity.pdbx_description
1 polymer ?
#
loop_
_entity_poly.entity_id
_entity_poly.type
_entity_poly.pdbx_seq_one_letter_code
_entity_poly.pdbx_strand_id
1 'polypeptide(L)'
;MTQKYDMTELWSKWTALVWLNAILGLFLGGFLDLKSWTYNIGIFFGIWVFVPIYVFLDKYALDYQYEHLRKSLWISVLIRALMQFIMIVDIFSGGIAFELVGGIMGFNISTHPTNIGFFGAFFLTVVAGGLLSVVVAILTAVIMAMMTFGDYLKNNGAKR
;
A
#
# COMPACT_ATOMS: atom_id res chain seq x y z
N MET A 1 -9.10 30.60 20.37
CA MET A 1 -10.40 30.10 19.92
C MET A 1 -10.22 28.63 19.56
N THR A 2 -10.61 27.70 20.43
CA THR A 2 -10.61 26.27 20.12
C THR A 2 -11.73 26.00 19.11
N GLN A 3 -11.35 25.61 17.89
CA GLN A 3 -12.30 25.19 16.85
C GLN A 3 -13.11 24.01 17.44
N LYS A 4 -14.44 24.16 17.53
CA LYS A 4 -15.31 23.12 18.10
C LYS A 4 -15.44 22.00 17.07
N TYR A 5 -14.55 21.02 17.11
CA TYR A 5 -14.61 19.83 16.26
C TYR A 5 -15.52 18.78 16.91
N ASP A 6 -16.24 18.02 16.08
CA ASP A 6 -17.08 16.94 16.56
C ASP A 6 -16.22 15.70 16.83
N MET A 7 -16.21 15.23 18.07
CA MET A 7 -15.50 14.02 18.47
C MET A 7 -16.00 12.80 17.70
N THR A 8 -17.30 12.73 17.40
CA THR A 8 -17.87 11.60 16.65
C THR A 8 -17.35 11.55 15.22
N GLU A 9 -17.16 12.71 14.58
CA GLU A 9 -16.57 12.83 13.25
C GLU A 9 -15.11 12.36 13.26
N LEU A 10 -14.34 12.76 14.27
CA LEU A 10 -12.93 12.34 14.40
C LEU A 10 -12.80 10.82 14.56
N TRP A 11 -13.61 10.25 15.45
CA TRP A 11 -13.65 8.81 15.68
C TRP A 11 -14.08 8.06 14.43
N SER A 12 -15.13 8.53 13.75
CA SER A 12 -15.61 7.93 12.49
C SER A 12 -14.54 7.96 11.40
N LYS A 13 -13.90 9.12 11.19
CA LYS A 13 -12.81 9.30 10.21
C LYS A 13 -11.67 8.31 10.45
N TRP A 14 -11.15 8.23 11.67
CA TRP A 14 -10.00 7.37 11.96
C TRP A 14 -10.37 5.89 12.01
N THR A 15 -11.58 5.56 12.45
CA THR A 15 -12.12 4.21 12.34
C THR A 15 -12.14 3.79 10.87
N ALA A 16 -12.77 4.57 9.99
CA ALA A 16 -12.83 4.25 8.56
C ALA A 16 -11.44 4.13 7.91
N LEU A 17 -10.53 5.08 8.18
CA LEU A 17 -9.20 5.09 7.59
C LEU A 17 -8.34 3.90 8.04
N VAL A 18 -8.33 3.58 9.33
CA VAL A 18 -7.56 2.47 9.89
C VAL A 18 -8.12 1.13 9.39
N TRP A 19 -9.44 0.99 9.37
CA TRP A 19 -10.10 -0.22 8.88
C TRP A 19 -9.91 -0.42 7.37
N LEU A 20 -10.00 0.63 6.56
CA LEU A 20 -9.74 0.55 5.13
C LEU A 20 -8.30 0.10 4.86
N ASN A 21 -7.33 0.65 5.60
CA ASN A 21 -5.92 0.29 5.46
C ASN A 21 -5.63 -1.15 5.92
N ALA A 22 -6.37 -1.62 6.94
CA ALA A 22 -6.27 -3.01 7.40
C ALA A 22 -6.92 -3.99 6.41
N ILE A 23 -8.10 -3.67 5.85
CA ILE A 23 -8.78 -4.49 4.84
C ILE A 23 -7.92 -4.58 3.58
N LEU A 24 -7.34 -3.47 3.11
CA LEU A 24 -6.40 -3.50 2.00
C LEU A 24 -5.20 -4.40 2.33
N GLY A 25 -4.57 -4.23 3.48
CA GLY A 25 -3.43 -5.07 3.88
C GLY A 25 -3.77 -6.56 3.96
N LEU A 26 -4.95 -6.91 4.48
CA LEU A 26 -5.42 -8.31 4.58
C LEU A 26 -5.79 -8.89 3.21
N PHE A 27 -6.53 -8.12 2.40
CA PHE A 27 -6.92 -8.55 1.06
C PHE A 27 -5.69 -8.77 0.16
N LEU A 28 -4.70 -7.89 0.26
CA LEU A 28 -3.50 -7.91 -0.57
C LEU A 28 -2.41 -8.85 -0.06
N GLY A 29 -2.33 -9.07 1.26
CA GLY A 29 -1.40 -10.00 1.89
C GLY A 29 -1.78 -11.49 1.77
N GLY A 30 -2.75 -11.83 0.92
CA GLY A 30 -3.19 -13.21 0.70
C GLY A 30 -4.01 -13.81 1.86
N PHE A 31 -4.57 -12.98 2.74
CA PHE A 31 -5.24 -13.40 3.98
C PHE A 31 -6.68 -13.88 3.80
N LEU A 32 -7.02 -14.45 2.64
CA LEU A 32 -8.35 -15.03 2.37
C LEU A 32 -8.48 -16.50 2.80
N ASP A 33 -7.45 -17.10 3.39
CA ASP A 33 -7.61 -18.36 4.11
C ASP A 33 -8.27 -18.09 5.45
N LEU A 34 -9.46 -18.68 5.66
CA LEU A 34 -10.19 -18.69 6.93
C LEU A 34 -9.35 -19.40 8.00
N LYS A 35 -8.39 -18.68 8.61
CA LYS A 35 -7.64 -19.15 9.77
C LYS A 35 -8.55 -19.28 10.99
N SER A 36 -8.03 -19.97 12.01
CA SER A 36 -8.69 -20.16 13.32
C SER A 36 -9.40 -18.91 13.82
N TRP A 37 -10.57 -19.09 14.42
CA TRP A 37 -11.38 -18.01 15.01
C TRP A 37 -10.57 -17.08 15.93
N THR A 38 -9.66 -17.65 16.72
CA THR A 38 -8.76 -16.90 17.62
C THR A 38 -7.82 -15.97 16.86
N TYR A 39 -7.37 -16.37 15.68
CA TYR A 39 -6.50 -15.58 14.81
C TYR A 39 -7.22 -14.33 14.29
N ASN A 40 -8.46 -14.49 13.81
CA ASN A 40 -9.27 -13.38 13.28
C ASN A 40 -9.65 -12.39 14.38
N ILE A 41 -9.95 -12.88 15.59
CA ILE A 41 -10.18 -12.04 16.77
C ILE A 41 -8.92 -11.23 17.12
N GLY A 42 -7.74 -11.85 17.07
CA GLY A 42 -6.46 -11.17 17.31
C GLY A 42 -6.23 -10.00 16.34
N ILE A 43 -6.51 -10.20 15.04
CA ILE A 43 -6.46 -9.12 14.04
C ILE A 43 -7.46 -8.01 14.39
N PHE A 44 -8.71 -8.37 14.67
CA PHE A 44 -9.77 -7.41 14.98
C PHE A 44 -9.36 -6.48 16.14
N PHE A 45 -8.90 -7.06 17.26
CA PHE A 45 -8.44 -6.28 18.40
C PHE A 45 -7.17 -5.48 18.08
N GLY A 46 -6.24 -6.04 17.30
CA GLY A 46 -5.06 -5.33 16.83
C GLY A 46 -5.40 -4.05 16.08
N ILE A 47 -6.36 -4.10 15.14
CA ILE A 47 -6.84 -2.92 14.39
C ILE A 47 -7.45 -1.90 15.34
N TRP A 48 -8.27 -2.35 16.29
CA TRP A 48 -8.94 -1.49 17.27
C TRP A 48 -7.99 -0.71 18.17
N VAL A 49 -6.81 -1.24 18.50
CA VAL A 49 -5.81 -0.55 19.31
C VAL A 49 -5.29 0.73 18.61
N PHE A 50 -5.23 0.74 17.28
CA PHE A 50 -4.67 1.87 16.54
C PHE A 50 -5.65 3.03 16.39
N VAL A 51 -6.96 2.77 16.32
CA VAL A 51 -8.00 3.80 16.20
C VAL A 51 -7.88 4.91 17.27
N PRO A 52 -7.85 4.61 18.59
CA PRO A 52 -7.73 5.65 19.60
C PRO A 52 -6.41 6.42 19.50
N ILE A 53 -5.30 5.77 19.12
CA ILE A 53 -4.00 6.43 18.97
C ILE A 53 -4.09 7.56 17.94
N TYR A 54 -4.64 7.27 16.76
CA TYR A 54 -4.82 8.29 15.71
C TYR A 54 -5.82 9.37 16.11
N VAL A 55 -6.90 9.01 16.80
CA VAL A 55 -7.86 9.99 17.32
C VAL A 55 -7.19 10.93 18.32
N PHE A 56 -6.39 10.43 19.26
CA PHE A 56 -5.67 11.25 20.22
C PHE A 56 -4.64 12.17 19.55
N LEU A 57 -3.92 11.69 18.55
CA LEU A 57 -2.94 12.49 17.81
C LEU A 57 -3.59 13.60 16.97
N ASP A 58 -4.70 13.32 16.29
CA ASP A 58 -5.44 14.33 15.51
C ASP A 58 -6.16 15.32 16.44
N LYS A 59 -6.67 14.84 17.58
CA LYS A 59 -7.21 15.70 18.63
C LYS A 59 -6.15 16.66 19.18
N TYR A 60 -4.97 16.13 19.53
CA TYR A 60 -3.84 16.94 19.98
C TYR A 60 -3.42 17.96 18.90
N ALA A 61 -3.38 17.55 17.63
CA ALA A 61 -3.09 18.47 16.54
C ALA A 61 -4.11 19.63 16.43
N LEU A 62 -5.39 19.34 16.67
CA LEU A 62 -6.47 20.34 16.64
C LEU A 62 -6.44 21.27 17.86
N ASP A 63 -6.23 20.72 19.05
CA ASP A 63 -6.20 21.49 20.30
C ASP A 63 -5.07 22.53 20.31
N TYR A 64 -3.93 22.20 19.71
CA TYR A 64 -2.75 23.08 19.63
C TYR A 64 -2.57 23.79 18.27
N GLN A 65 -3.56 23.68 17.36
CA GLN A 65 -3.52 24.24 16.00
C GLN A 65 -2.28 23.85 15.16
N TYR A 66 -1.75 22.64 15.38
CA TYR A 66 -0.66 22.08 14.58
C TYR A 66 -1.17 21.49 13.27
N GLU A 67 -1.49 22.36 12.30
CA GLU A 67 -1.97 21.93 10.97
C GLU A 67 -0.99 20.98 10.26
N HIS A 68 0.32 21.16 10.47
CA HIS A 68 1.35 20.29 9.90
C HIS A 68 1.23 18.86 10.41
N LEU A 69 0.98 18.66 11.71
CA LEU A 69 0.83 17.33 12.30
C LEU A 69 -0.43 16.63 11.74
N ARG A 70 -1.54 17.37 11.65
CA ARG A 70 -2.80 16.86 11.09
C ARG A 70 -2.67 16.43 9.62
N LYS A 71 -2.05 17.26 8.78
CA LYS A 71 -1.77 16.92 7.38
C LYS A 71 -0.83 15.72 7.29
N SER A 72 0.22 15.68 8.10
CA SER A 72 1.18 14.58 8.14
C SER A 72 0.53 13.25 8.54
N LEU A 73 -0.36 13.24 9.54
CA LEU A 73 -1.09 12.04 9.96
C LEU A 73 -1.93 11.46 8.81
N TRP A 74 -2.65 12.32 8.09
CA TRP A 74 -3.46 11.89 6.95
C TRP A 74 -2.60 11.39 5.78
N ILE A 75 -1.54 12.13 5.43
CA ILE A 75 -0.58 11.74 4.38
C ILE A 75 0.10 10.41 4.72
N SER A 76 0.47 10.19 5.98
CA SER A 76 1.14 8.95 6.41
C SER A 76 0.25 7.72 6.23
N VAL A 77 -1.04 7.83 6.54
CA VAL A 77 -2.00 6.75 6.32
C VAL A 77 -2.21 6.49 4.82
N LEU A 78 -2.26 7.56 4.02
CA LEU A 78 -2.34 7.43 2.56
C LEU A 78 -1.10 6.75 1.96
N ILE A 79 0.11 7.18 2.36
CA ILE A 79 1.37 6.55 1.93
C ILE A 79 1.39 5.08 2.32
N ARG A 80 0.95 4.74 3.53
CA ARG A 80 0.87 3.34 3.98
C ARG A 80 -0.04 2.51 3.07
N ALA A 81 -1.21 3.03 2.70
CA ALA A 81 -2.11 2.35 1.77
C ALA A 81 -1.47 2.19 0.38
N LEU A 82 -0.77 3.20 -0.13
CA LEU A 82 -0.03 3.13 -1.40
C LEU A 82 1.10 2.09 -1.36
N MET A 83 1.84 2.00 -0.25
CA MET A 83 2.91 0.99 -0.09
C MET A 83 2.39 -0.44 -0.15
N GLN A 84 1.16 -0.70 0.30
CA GLN A 84 0.57 -2.04 0.19
C GLN A 84 0.39 -2.48 -1.26
N PHE A 85 0.16 -1.55 -2.20
CA PHE A 85 0.07 -1.89 -3.62
C PHE A 85 1.42 -2.30 -4.20
N ILE A 86 2.53 -1.72 -3.72
CA ILE A 86 3.89 -2.12 -4.14
C ILE A 86 4.13 -3.58 -3.78
N MET A 87 3.76 -3.98 -2.57
CA MET A 87 3.89 -5.37 -2.11
C MET A 87 3.16 -6.37 -3.02
N ILE A 88 1.99 -6.01 -3.55
CA ILE A 88 1.27 -6.86 -4.53
C ILE A 88 2.14 -7.07 -5.76
N VAL A 89 2.61 -5.98 -6.35
CA VAL A 89 3.40 -6.01 -7.58
C VAL A 89 4.69 -6.81 -7.37
N ASP A 90 5.33 -6.67 -6.20
CA ASP A 90 6.50 -7.46 -5.81
C ASP A 90 6.18 -8.96 -5.72
N ILE A 91 5.07 -9.34 -5.07
CA ILE A 91 4.65 -10.75 -4.95
C ILE A 91 4.36 -11.35 -6.32
N PHE A 92 3.61 -10.67 -7.18
CA PHE A 92 3.29 -11.17 -8.52
C PHE A 92 4.52 -11.23 -9.43
N SER A 93 5.36 -10.19 -9.43
CA SER A 93 6.60 -10.18 -10.23
C SER A 93 7.57 -11.26 -9.79
N GLY A 94 7.74 -11.46 -8.47
CA GLY A 94 8.53 -12.54 -7.91
C GLY A 94 7.98 -13.93 -8.26
N GLY A 95 6.65 -14.11 -8.15
CA GLY A 95 5.98 -15.36 -8.53
C GLY A 95 6.14 -15.72 -10.01
N ILE A 96 5.86 -14.77 -10.90
CA ILE A 96 6.02 -14.95 -12.35
C ILE A 96 7.48 -15.19 -12.72
N ALA A 97 8.42 -14.43 -12.11
CA ALA A 97 9.84 -14.63 -12.33
C ALA A 97 10.29 -16.03 -11.89
N PHE A 98 9.77 -16.52 -10.76
CA PHE A 98 10.09 -17.86 -10.28
C PHE A 98 9.58 -18.95 -11.23
N GLU A 99 8.35 -18.82 -11.73
CA GLU A 99 7.78 -19.77 -12.67
C GLU A 99 8.54 -19.77 -14.02
N LEU A 100 8.85 -18.60 -14.56
CA LEU A 100 9.62 -18.47 -15.81
C LEU A 100 11.04 -19.01 -15.68
N VAL A 101 11.78 -18.58 -14.66
CA VAL A 101 13.18 -18.99 -14.45
C VAL A 101 13.24 -20.46 -14.04
N GLY A 102 12.30 -20.91 -13.22
CA GLY A 102 12.17 -22.31 -12.81
C GLY A 102 11.85 -23.25 -13.96
N GLY A 103 10.95 -22.85 -14.87
CA GLY A 103 10.66 -23.60 -16.09
C GLY A 103 11.86 -23.73 -17.04
N ILE A 104 12.68 -22.68 -17.15
CA ILE A 104 13.86 -22.65 -18.04
C ILE A 104 15.02 -23.45 -17.43
N MET A 105 15.23 -23.35 -16.12
CA MET A 105 16.39 -23.96 -15.45
C MET A 105 16.08 -25.29 -14.75
N GLY A 106 14.84 -25.76 -14.79
CA GLY A 106 14.45 -27.08 -14.28
C GLY A 106 14.26 -27.18 -12.76
N PHE A 107 13.95 -26.09 -12.07
CA PHE A 107 13.59 -26.09 -10.65
C PHE A 107 12.15 -25.63 -10.43
N ASN A 108 11.41 -26.33 -9.57
CA ASN A 108 9.98 -26.10 -9.35
C ASN A 108 9.69 -25.88 -7.85
N ILE A 109 8.71 -25.02 -7.54
CA ILE A 109 8.20 -24.70 -6.18
C ILE A 109 7.91 -25.98 -5.39
N SER A 110 7.44 -27.03 -6.07
CA SER A 110 7.02 -28.27 -5.43
C SER A 110 8.14 -29.27 -5.10
N THR A 111 9.36 -29.08 -5.61
CA THR A 111 10.41 -30.12 -5.53
C THR A 111 11.64 -29.73 -4.72
N HIS A 112 12.21 -28.52 -4.82
CA HIS A 112 13.38 -28.14 -4.00
C HIS A 112 13.51 -26.62 -3.77
N PRO A 113 13.23 -26.10 -2.56
CA PRO A 113 13.36 -24.66 -2.29
C PRO A 113 14.81 -24.16 -2.11
N THR A 114 15.82 -25.03 -2.09
CA THR A 114 17.09 -24.70 -1.40
C THR A 114 18.39 -24.80 -2.21
N ASN A 115 18.37 -24.99 -3.53
CA ASN A 115 19.61 -24.99 -4.32
C ASN A 115 19.49 -24.24 -5.66
N ILE A 116 18.95 -23.03 -5.58
CA ILE A 116 18.99 -22.08 -6.69
C ILE A 116 20.45 -21.57 -6.75
N GLY A 117 21.30 -22.22 -7.55
CA GLY A 117 22.70 -21.81 -7.73
C GLY A 117 22.81 -20.35 -8.19
N PHE A 118 24.03 -19.78 -8.19
CA PHE A 118 24.28 -18.37 -8.51
C PHE A 118 23.51 -17.87 -9.76
N PHE A 119 23.52 -18.65 -10.83
CA PHE A 119 22.80 -18.31 -12.06
C PHE A 119 21.27 -18.26 -11.87
N GLY A 120 20.68 -19.23 -11.17
CA GLY A 120 19.24 -19.21 -10.92
C GLY A 120 18.81 -17.99 -10.10
N ALA A 121 19.58 -17.63 -9.07
CA ALA A 121 19.30 -16.44 -8.26
C ALA A 121 19.49 -15.14 -9.07
N PHE A 122 20.54 -15.07 -9.89
CA PHE A 122 20.79 -13.95 -10.80
C PHE A 122 19.63 -13.75 -11.80
N PHE A 123 19.25 -14.79 -12.53
CA PHE A 123 18.17 -14.71 -13.51
C PHE A 123 16.81 -14.42 -12.85
N LEU A 124 16.53 -15.01 -11.69
CA LEU A 124 15.33 -14.69 -10.92
C LEU A 124 15.25 -13.20 -10.59
N THR A 125 16.37 -12.62 -10.15
CA THR A 125 16.46 -11.20 -9.78
C THR A 125 16.31 -10.30 -11.01
N VAL A 126 16.97 -10.65 -12.12
CA VAL A 126 16.88 -9.91 -13.38
C VAL A 126 15.46 -9.93 -13.94
N VAL A 127 14.79 -11.09 -13.94
CA VAL A 127 13.41 -11.22 -14.45
C VAL A 127 12.42 -10.50 -13.54
N ALA A 128 12.49 -10.69 -12.21
CA ALA A 128 11.64 -10.00 -11.26
C ALA A 128 11.82 -8.47 -11.34
N GLY A 129 13.08 -8.01 -11.32
CA GLY A 129 13.42 -6.59 -11.47
C GLY A 129 13.00 -6.00 -12.81
N GLY A 130 13.08 -6.78 -13.90
CA GLY A 130 12.57 -6.39 -15.21
C GLY A 130 11.05 -6.21 -15.23
N LEU A 131 10.30 -7.16 -14.66
CA LEU A 131 8.84 -7.07 -14.52
C LEU A 131 8.43 -5.85 -13.70
N LEU A 132 9.09 -5.61 -12.57
CA LEU A 132 8.88 -4.42 -11.74
C LEU A 132 9.15 -3.13 -12.51
N SER A 133 10.24 -3.08 -13.27
CA SER A 133 10.62 -1.90 -14.06
C SER A 133 9.59 -1.58 -15.16
N VAL A 134 8.98 -2.59 -15.78
CA VAL A 134 7.89 -2.39 -16.74
C VAL A 134 6.67 -1.75 -16.08
N VAL A 135 6.29 -2.20 -14.88
CA VAL A 135 5.16 -1.61 -14.14
C VAL A 135 5.45 -0.15 -13.80
N VAL A 136 6.66 0.16 -13.33
CA VAL A 136 7.10 1.53 -13.05
C VAL A 136 7.06 2.39 -14.32
N ALA A 137 7.49 1.86 -15.47
CA ALA A 137 7.45 2.58 -16.74
C ALA A 137 6.00 2.91 -17.17
N ILE A 138 5.06 1.97 -17.02
CA ILE A 138 3.64 2.19 -17.31
C ILE A 138 3.06 3.27 -16.39
N LEU A 139 3.32 3.18 -15.08
CA LEU A 139 2.87 4.19 -14.12
C LEU A 139 3.43 5.58 -14.46
N THR A 140 4.71 5.66 -14.82
CA THR A 140 5.36 6.91 -15.23
C THR A 140 4.70 7.50 -16.48
N ALA A 141 4.41 6.68 -17.48
CA ALA A 141 3.71 7.11 -18.70
C ALA A 141 2.30 7.64 -18.40
N VAL A 142 1.55 6.96 -17.52
CA VAL A 142 0.19 7.39 -17.11
C VAL A 142 0.25 8.71 -16.35
N ILE A 143 1.20 8.89 -15.44
CA ILE A 143 1.38 10.15 -14.70
C ILE A 143 1.72 11.30 -15.66
N MET A 144 2.65 11.09 -16.61
CA MET A 144 2.99 12.10 -17.61
C MET A 144 1.79 12.47 -18.49
N ALA A 145 0.98 11.49 -18.90
CA ALA A 145 -0.24 11.76 -19.65
C ALA A 145 -1.23 12.61 -18.84
N MET A 146 -1.46 12.28 -17.56
CA MET A 146 -2.34 13.05 -16.69
C MET A 146 -1.85 14.48 -16.44
N MET A 147 -0.54 14.66 -16.19
CA MET A 147 0.05 16.00 -16.01
C MET A 147 -0.10 16.84 -17.27
N THR A 148 0.20 16.26 -18.44
CA THR A 148 0.07 16.94 -19.74
C THR A 148 -1.39 17.36 -20.00
N PHE A 149 -2.35 16.50 -19.65
CA PHE A 149 -3.78 16.80 -19.79
C PHE A 149 -4.25 17.87 -18.79
N GLY A 150 -3.76 17.80 -17.54
CA GLY A 150 -4.02 18.81 -16.51
C GLY A 150 -3.49 20.18 -16.88
N ASP A 151 -2.26 20.25 -17.41
CA ASP A 151 -1.66 21.49 -17.89
C ASP A 151 -2.39 22.03 -19.14
N TYR A 152 -2.85 21.15 -20.03
CA TYR A 152 -3.67 21.53 -21.19
C TYR A 152 -5.01 22.14 -20.78
N LEU A 153 -5.69 21.57 -19.78
CA LEU A 153 -6.94 22.11 -19.24
C LEU A 153 -6.72 23.43 -18.50
N LYS A 154 -5.64 23.54 -17.72
CA LYS A 154 -5.28 24.76 -16.99
C LYS A 154 -4.93 25.92 -17.93
N ASN A 155 -4.18 25.66 -19.00
CA ASN A 155 -3.82 26.68 -19.99
C ASN A 155 -5.00 27.12 -20.87
N ASN A 156 -5.98 26.25 -21.14
CA ASN A 156 -7.18 26.61 -21.90
C ASN A 156 -8.30 27.21 -21.04
N GLY A 157 -8.35 26.89 -19.74
CA GLY A 157 -9.21 27.57 -18.77
C GLY A 157 -8.78 29.01 -18.48
N ALA A 158 -7.48 29.30 -18.54
CA ALA A 158 -6.92 30.66 -18.35
C ALA A 158 -7.08 31.58 -19.58
N LYS A 159 -7.61 31.08 -20.71
CA LYS A 159 -7.89 31.85 -21.94
C LYS A 159 -9.37 32.25 -22.09
N ARG A 160 -10.21 31.95 -21.09
CA ARG A 160 -11.58 32.48 -20.96
C ARG A 160 -11.64 33.46 -19.79
#